data_AF-A0A6A2Y5B5-F1
#
_entry.id   AF-A0A6A2Y5B5-F1
#
_cell.length_a   1.000
_cell.length_b   1.000
_cell.length_c   1.000
_cell.angle_alpha   90.00
_cell.angle_beta   90.00
_cell.angle_gamma   90.00
#
_symmetry.space_group_name_H-M   'P 1'
#
loop_
_entity.id
_entity.type
_entity.pdbx_description
1 polymer ?
#
loop_
_entity_poly.entity_id
_entity_poly.type
_entity_poly.pdbx_seq_one_letter_code
_entity_poly.pdbx_strand_id
1 'polypeptide(L)'
;MRREVVVAKTGNPAETYDDFTASLPENDCRYAVYDFDFVTYDNCRKSKIFLIAWSPSSSRIRAKATDPTEVDLKVLKERAR
;
A
#
# COMPACT_ATOMS: atom_id res chain seq x y z
N MET A 1 11.18 17.70 14.08
CA MET A 1 11.59 16.82 12.97
C MET A 1 10.31 16.30 12.33
N ARG A 2 9.96 16.77 11.12
CA ARG A 2 8.72 16.38 10.43
C ARG A 2 8.95 15.02 9.77
N ARG A 3 8.14 14.01 10.09
CA ARG A 3 8.12 12.75 9.35
C ARG A 3 7.33 13.01 8.07
N GLU A 4 7.96 12.83 6.91
CA GLU A 4 7.32 13.04 5.62
C GLU A 4 6.98 11.69 5.00
N VAL A 5 5.71 11.53 4.63
CA VAL A 5 5.26 10.39 3.83
C VAL A 5 5.60 10.69 2.38
N VAL A 6 6.57 9.97 1.84
CA VAL A 6 6.97 10.04 0.43
C VAL A 6 6.32 8.87 -0.30
N VAL A 7 5.60 9.16 -1.38
CA VAL A 7 5.01 8.14 -2.25
C VAL A 7 6.15 7.50 -3.05
N ALA A 8 6.37 6.20 -2.86
CA ALA A 8 7.42 5.48 -3.57
C ALA A 8 7.02 5.10 -5.00
N LYS A 9 5.76 4.67 -5.18
CA LYS A 9 5.16 4.31 -6.47
C LYS A 9 3.65 4.49 -6.37
N THR A 10 3.03 4.96 -7.46
CA THR A 10 1.59 4.87 -7.69
C THR A 10 1.36 3.85 -8.80
N GLY A 11 0.52 2.84 -8.57
CA GLY A 11 0.20 1.83 -9.57
C GLY A 11 -0.81 2.33 -10.62
N ASN A 12 -0.82 1.70 -11.79
CA ASN A 12 -1.84 1.95 -12.82
C ASN A 12 -3.11 1.14 -12.46
N PRO A 13 -4.34 1.64 -12.71
CA PRO A 13 -5.57 0.84 -12.59
C PRO A 13 -5.56 -0.50 -13.34
N ALA A 14 -4.69 -0.68 -14.34
CA ALA A 14 -4.50 -1.92 -15.07
C ALA A 14 -3.45 -2.87 -14.45
N GLU A 15 -2.70 -2.44 -13.43
CA GLU A 15 -1.73 -3.30 -12.73
C GLU A 15 -2.46 -4.39 -11.93
N THR A 16 -1.95 -5.62 -12.04
CA THR A 16 -2.48 -6.76 -11.30
C THR A 16 -1.95 -6.80 -9.87
N TYR A 17 -2.52 -7.67 -9.04
CA TYR A 17 -2.00 -7.93 -7.70
C TYR A 17 -0.53 -8.41 -7.73
N ASP A 18 -0.15 -9.20 -8.74
CA ASP A 18 1.21 -9.69 -8.91
C ASP A 18 2.18 -8.54 -9.25
N ASP A 19 1.78 -7.61 -10.12
CA ASP A 19 2.57 -6.40 -10.41
C ASP A 19 2.75 -5.52 -9.17
N PHE A 20 1.71 -5.43 -8.34
CA PHE A 20 1.77 -4.73 -7.06
C PHE A 20 2.79 -5.40 -6.13
N THR A 21 2.70 -6.71 -5.91
CA THR A 21 3.63 -7.43 -5.02
C THR A 21 5.08 -7.41 -5.53
N ALA A 22 5.29 -7.50 -6.85
CA ALA A 22 6.61 -7.38 -7.48
C ALA A 22 7.24 -5.98 -7.30
N SER A 23 6.43 -4.95 -7.05
CA SER A 23 6.93 -3.59 -6.77
C SER A 23 7.38 -3.37 -5.33
N LEU A 24 7.12 -4.33 -4.42
CA LEU A 24 7.48 -4.21 -3.01
C LEU A 24 8.98 -4.53 -2.80
N PRO A 25 9.70 -3.72 -2.00
CA PRO A 25 11.13 -3.92 -1.81
C PRO A 25 11.42 -5.14 -0.93
N GLU A 26 12.36 -5.98 -1.33
CA GLU A 26 12.72 -7.18 -0.56
C GLU A 26 13.44 -6.89 0.75
N ASN A 27 14.04 -5.70 0.92
CA ASN A 27 14.96 -5.39 2.02
C ASN A 27 14.54 -4.20 2.89
N ASP A 28 13.34 -3.65 2.68
CA ASP A 28 12.86 -2.46 3.39
C ASP A 28 11.36 -2.58 3.74
N CYS A 29 10.94 -1.91 4.81
CA CYS A 29 9.53 -1.89 5.21
C CYS A 29 8.75 -0.83 4.44
N ARG A 30 7.51 -1.13 4.07
CA ARG A 30 6.61 -0.18 3.38
C ARG A 30 5.17 -0.34 3.84
N TYR A 31 4.45 0.78 3.90
CA TYR A 31 3.00 0.78 3.88
C TYR A 31 2.53 0.99 2.46
N ALA A 32 1.53 0.22 2.04
CA ALA A 32 0.91 0.34 0.75
C ALA A 32 -0.61 0.39 0.89
N VAL A 33 -1.24 1.12 -0.02
CA VAL A 33 -2.69 1.11 -0.20
C VAL A 33 -2.97 0.40 -1.51
N TYR A 34 -3.82 -0.62 -1.46
CA TYR A 34 -4.24 -1.38 -2.62
C TYR A 34 -5.75 -1.26 -2.75
N ASP A 35 -6.21 -0.71 -3.87
CA ASP A 35 -7.64 -0.64 -4.20
C ASP A 35 -7.99 -1.84 -5.09
N PHE A 36 -8.78 -2.76 -4.55
CA PHE A 36 -9.17 -3.98 -5.24
C PHE A 36 -10.57 -3.83 -5.83
N ASP A 37 -10.64 -3.65 -7.14
CA ASP A 37 -11.88 -3.67 -7.91
C ASP A 37 -12.29 -5.10 -8.25
N PHE A 38 -13.54 -5.46 -7.97
CA PHE A 38 -14.11 -6.76 -8.32
C PHE A 38 -15.58 -6.65 -8.75
N VAL A 39 -16.02 -7.61 -9.56
CA VAL A 39 -17.42 -7.74 -9.98
C VAL A 39 -18.03 -8.91 -9.25
N THR A 40 -19.16 -8.69 -8.56
CA THR A 40 -19.90 -9.75 -7.88
C THR A 40 -20.77 -10.54 -8.85
N TYR A 41 -21.27 -11.71 -8.42
CA TYR A 41 -22.06 -12.62 -9.26
C TYR A 41 -23.31 -11.97 -9.88
N ASP A 42 -23.86 -10.95 -9.23
CA ASP A 42 -24.96 -10.11 -9.68
C ASP A 42 -24.54 -9.02 -10.70
N ASN A 43 -23.31 -9.10 -11.22
CA ASN A 43 -22.71 -8.13 -12.14
C ASN A 43 -22.58 -6.70 -11.56
N CYS A 44 -22.54 -6.58 -10.23
CA CYS A 44 -22.30 -5.32 -9.55
C CYS A 44 -20.80 -5.08 -9.37
N ARG A 45 -20.27 -3.95 -9.85
CA ARG A 45 -18.88 -3.54 -9.58
C ARG A 45 -18.76 -3.01 -8.16
N LYS A 46 -17.79 -3.51 -7.41
CA LYS A 46 -17.46 -3.10 -6.04
C LYS A 46 -15.95 -2.89 -5.95
N SER A 47 -15.53 -2.09 -4.98
CA SER A 47 -14.11 -1.93 -4.66
C SER A 47 -13.87 -2.15 -3.16
N LYS A 48 -12.66 -2.56 -2.82
CA LYS A 48 -12.22 -2.73 -1.43
C LYS A 48 -10.80 -2.23 -1.28
N ILE A 49 -10.63 -1.24 -0.42
CA ILE A 49 -9.31 -0.69 -0.09
C ILE A 49 -8.66 -1.53 1.01
N PHE A 50 -7.43 -1.97 0.77
CA PHE A 50 -6.57 -2.65 1.72
C PHE A 50 -5.40 -1.76 2.11
N LEU A 51 -5.11 -1.70 3.42
CA LEU A 51 -3.86 -1.17 3.94
C LEU A 51 -2.92 -2.34 4.22
N ILE A 52 -1.77 -2.36 3.54
CA ILE A 52 -0.80 -3.45 3.63
C ILE A 52 0.44 -2.95 4.33
N ALA A 53 0.82 -3.63 5.41
CA ALA A 53 2.11 -3.46 6.07
C ALA A 53 3.09 -4.52 5.55
N TRP A 54 4.00 -4.12 4.69
CA TRP A 54 5.04 -4.97 4.14
C TRP A 54 6.30 -4.92 5.02
N SER A 55 6.72 -6.06 5.55
CA SER A 55 7.92 -6.19 6.40
C SER A 55 8.63 -7.53 6.13
N PRO A 56 9.54 -7.57 5.13
CA PRO A 56 10.28 -8.78 4.79
C PRO A 56 11.28 -9.14 5.90
N SER A 57 11.64 -10.42 6.02
CA SER A 57 12.51 -10.92 7.09
C SER A 57 13.93 -10.36 7.04
N SER A 58 14.42 -9.98 5.86
CA SER A 58 15.70 -9.32 5.62
C SER A 58 15.67 -7.80 5.90
N SER A 59 14.51 -7.22 6.24
CA SER A 59 14.42 -5.80 6.60
C SER A 59 15.24 -5.49 7.85
N ARG A 60 15.91 -4.32 7.84
CA ARG A 60 16.76 -3.92 8.98
C ARG A 60 15.90 -3.82 10.25
N ILE A 61 16.39 -4.40 11.34
CA ILE A 61 15.68 -4.51 12.64
C ILE A 61 15.15 -3.16 13.17
N ARG A 62 15.75 -2.02 12.78
CA ARG A 62 15.30 -0.65 13.15
C ARG A 62 14.18 -0.06 12.30
N ALA A 63 13.74 -0.71 11.22
CA ALA A 63 12.61 -0.29 10.39
C ALA A 63 11.28 -0.92 10.84
N LYS A 64 11.31 -1.80 11.85
CA LYS A 64 10.10 -2.34 12.48
C LYS A 64 9.58 -1.30 13.48
N ALA A 65 8.33 -0.88 13.25
CA ALA A 65 7.54 0.09 14.01
C ALA A 65 7.73 1.57 13.60
N THR A 66 7.13 1.93 12.47
CA THR A 66 6.36 3.19 12.45
C THR A 66 4.92 2.76 12.72
N ASP A 67 4.26 3.35 13.70
CA ASP A 67 2.87 3.03 14.01
C ASP A 67 1.99 3.35 12.76
N PRO A 68 1.14 2.44 12.26
CA PRO A 68 0.26 2.72 11.13
C PRO A 68 -0.70 3.89 11.39
N THR A 69 -0.94 4.27 12.65
CA THR A 69 -1.73 5.46 12.99
C THR A 69 -1.02 6.77 12.68
N GLU A 70 0.31 6.79 12.59
CA GLU A 70 1.08 8.00 12.22
C GLU A 70 1.20 8.17 10.70
N VAL A 71 0.90 7.11 9.93
CA VAL A 71 0.75 7.19 8.48
C VAL A 71 -0.67 7.66 8.19
N ASP A 72 -0.84 8.98 8.07
CA ASP A 72 -2.16 9.58 7.90
C ASP A 72 -2.89 8.98 6.67
N LEU A 73 -3.90 8.17 6.96
CA LEU A 73 -4.74 7.51 5.96
C LEU A 73 -5.45 8.50 5.04
N LYS A 74 -5.62 9.77 5.47
CA LYS A 74 -6.14 10.83 4.60
C LYS A 74 -5.12 11.20 3.51
N VAL A 75 -3.85 11.35 3.87
CA VAL A 75 -2.77 11.66 2.92
C VAL A 75 -2.61 10.55 1.90
N LEU A 76 -2.67 9.29 2.34
CA LEU A 76 -2.59 8.15 1.42
C LEU A 76 -3.81 8.05 0.50
N LYS A 77 -5.03 8.31 1.00
CA LYS A 77 -6.24 8.28 0.18
C LYS A 77 -6.34 9.44 -0.80
N GLU A 78 -5.96 10.65 -0.39
CA GLU A 78 -6.04 11.85 -1.22
C GLU A 78 -5.01 11.84 -2.36
N ARG A 79 -3.88 11.14 -2.17
CA ARG A 79 -2.83 10.99 -3.19
C ARG A 79 -2.96 9.73 -4.06
N ALA A 80 -3.84 8.81 -3.70
CA ALA A 80 -4.16 7.63 -4.51
C ALA A 80 -5.28 7.90 -5.54
N ARG A 81 -5.68 9.17 -5.71
CA ARG A 81 -6.75 9.61 -6.61
C ARG A 81 -6.21 10.28 -7.87
#